data_AF-A0A7R9D209-F1
#
_entry.id   AF-A0A7R9D209-F1
#
_cell.length_a   1.000
_cell.length_b   1.000
_cell.length_c   1.000
_cell.angle_alpha   90.00
_cell.angle_beta   90.00
_cell.angle_gamma   90.00
#
_symmetry.space_group_name_H-M   'P 1'
#
loop_
_entity.id
_entity.type
_entity.pdbx_description
1 polymer ?
#
loop_
_entity_poly.entity_id
_entity_poly.type
_entity_poly.pdbx_seq_one_letter_code
_entity_poly.pdbx_strand_id
1 'polypeptide(L)'
;MSDDEDVIYVRKQKTLHYGSLEEQERSRLATVGPPGADSDGEGTSSSVVQPAETGHVNISDEYMELEEEMNRDRQALLEEFERRKRARQINVSTDDGEVKKNLRQLGEPICLFGEGPADRRSRLRDMLAK
;
A
#
# COMPACT_ATOMS: atom_id res chain seq x y z
N MET A 1 8.56 -34.42 39.88
CA MET A 1 9.04 -34.07 38.53
C MET A 1 7.88 -34.31 37.58
N SER A 2 7.26 -33.24 37.08
CA SER A 2 6.33 -33.29 35.95
C SER A 2 6.72 -32.12 35.07
N ASP A 3 7.06 -32.45 33.83
CA ASP A 3 7.73 -31.65 32.83
C ASP A 3 6.78 -30.55 32.32
N ASP A 4 7.12 -29.28 32.54
CA ASP A 4 6.52 -28.14 31.84
C ASP A 4 7.25 -28.05 30.49
N GLU A 5 6.79 -28.84 29.49
CA GLU A 5 7.25 -28.68 28.12
C GLU A 5 6.69 -27.37 27.55
N ASP A 6 7.57 -26.41 27.24
CA ASP A 6 7.23 -25.16 26.57
C ASP A 6 6.53 -25.42 25.21
N VAL A 7 5.23 -25.21 25.15
CA VAL A 7 4.45 -25.33 23.89
C VAL A 7 4.78 -24.16 22.97
N ILE A 8 5.71 -24.39 22.03
CA ILE A 8 6.07 -23.41 21.00
C ILE A 8 4.91 -23.24 20.02
N TYR A 9 4.18 -22.13 20.12
CA TYR A 9 3.09 -21.81 19.21
C TYR A 9 3.62 -21.30 17.86
N VAL A 10 3.69 -22.19 16.86
CA VAL A 10 4.07 -21.82 15.49
C VAL A 10 2.83 -21.35 14.73
N ARG A 11 2.80 -20.08 14.32
CA ARG A 11 1.71 -19.53 13.50
C ARG A 11 1.73 -20.20 12.13
N LYS A 12 0.67 -20.93 11.78
CA LYS A 12 0.54 -21.56 10.46
C LYS A 12 0.59 -20.47 9.37
N GLN A 13 1.63 -20.49 8.54
CA GLN A 13 1.71 -19.62 7.38
C GLN A 13 0.60 -20.01 6.40
N LYS A 14 -0.26 -19.05 6.03
CA LYS A 14 -1.27 -19.26 4.99
C LYS A 14 -0.55 -19.31 3.64
N THR A 15 -0.57 -20.46 2.99
CA THR A 15 -0.09 -20.60 1.61
C THR A 15 -1.00 -19.80 0.70
N LEU A 16 -0.48 -18.70 0.17
CA LEU A 16 -1.15 -17.93 -0.88
C LEU A 16 -0.93 -18.69 -2.20
N HIS A 17 -1.97 -19.35 -2.69
CA HIS A 17 -1.97 -19.95 -4.01
C HIS A 17 -2.14 -18.82 -5.04
N TYR A 18 -1.04 -18.43 -5.70
CA TYR A 18 -1.11 -17.59 -6.88
C TYR A 18 -1.36 -18.50 -8.10
N GLY A 19 -2.56 -18.41 -8.64
CA GLY A 19 -3.02 -19.10 -9.85
C GLY A 19 -4.09 -18.24 -10.53
N SER A 20 -4.41 -18.52 -11.79
CA SER A 20 -5.48 -17.81 -12.49
C SER A 20 -6.80 -18.02 -11.75
N LEU A 21 -7.39 -16.94 -11.23
CA LEU A 21 -8.73 -16.94 -10.64
C LEU A 21 -9.85 -17.09 -11.70
N GLU A 22 -9.50 -17.31 -12.98
CA GLU A 22 -10.45 -17.44 -14.09
C GLU A 22 -11.54 -18.48 -13.83
N GLU A 23 -11.21 -19.61 -13.20
CA GLU A 23 -12.20 -20.67 -12.97
C GLU A 23 -13.19 -20.28 -11.86
N GLN A 24 -12.71 -19.57 -10.83
CA GLN A 24 -13.55 -19.07 -9.74
C GLN A 24 -14.45 -17.92 -10.22
N GLU A 25 -13.93 -17.00 -11.04
CA GLU A 25 -14.72 -15.95 -11.67
C GLU A 25 -15.72 -16.51 -12.69
N ARG A 26 -15.35 -17.50 -13.50
CA ARG A 26 -16.30 -18.20 -14.39
C ARG A 26 -17.43 -18.87 -13.61
N SER A 27 -17.13 -19.46 -12.45
CA SER A 27 -18.16 -20.04 -11.60
C SER A 27 -19.10 -18.97 -11.04
N ARG A 28 -18.57 -17.79 -10.65
CA ARG A 28 -19.39 -16.65 -10.21
C ARG A 28 -20.25 -16.07 -11.34
N LEU A 29 -19.71 -15.93 -12.55
CA LEU A 29 -20.48 -15.45 -13.70
C LEU A 29 -21.49 -16.48 -14.23
N ALA A 30 -21.27 -17.77 -13.99
CA ALA A 30 -22.25 -18.80 -14.32
C ALA A 30 -23.41 -18.83 -13.31
N THR A 31 -23.13 -18.56 -12.03
CA THR A 31 -24.18 -18.46 -10.99
C THR A 31 -24.89 -17.11 -11.02
N VAL A 32 -24.18 -16.04 -11.38
CA VAL A 32 -24.71 -14.70 -11.64
C VAL A 32 -24.85 -14.56 -13.16
N GLY A 33 -25.91 -15.15 -13.71
CA GLY A 33 -26.20 -15.08 -15.14
C GLY A 33 -26.14 -13.64 -15.70
N PRO A 34 -25.88 -13.48 -17.01
CA PRO A 34 -25.66 -12.17 -17.63
C PRO A 34 -26.87 -11.24 -17.41
N PRO A 35 -26.64 -9.95 -17.12
CA PRO A 35 -27.74 -9.00 -17.00
C PRO A 35 -28.32 -8.73 -18.40
N GLY A 36 -29.46 -9.36 -18.70
CA GLY A 36 -30.28 -9.02 -19.87
C GLY A 36 -30.40 -10.08 -20.97
N ALA A 37 -30.66 -11.35 -20.63
CA ALA A 37 -31.11 -12.33 -21.62
C ALA A 37 -32.49 -12.87 -21.22
N ASP A 38 -33.53 -12.23 -21.75
CA ASP A 38 -34.89 -12.75 -21.74
C ASP A 38 -34.94 -13.99 -22.66
N SER A 39 -35.27 -15.15 -22.09
CA SER A 39 -35.61 -16.35 -22.85
C SER A 39 -36.67 -17.14 -22.09
N ASP A 40 -37.88 -17.13 -22.64
CA ASP A 40 -39.03 -17.94 -22.24
C ASP A 40 -38.70 -19.44 -22.18
N GLY A 41 -39.18 -20.14 -21.16
CA GLY A 41 -39.05 -21.60 -21.04
C GLY A 41 -39.65 -22.15 -19.74
N GLU A 42 -40.74 -22.90 -19.89
CA GLU A 42 -41.67 -23.40 -18.87
C GLU A 42 -41.14 -24.55 -17.98
N GLY A 43 -41.48 -24.51 -16.68
CA GLY A 43 -41.76 -25.69 -15.82
C GLY A 43 -40.59 -26.43 -15.13
N THR A 44 -40.46 -26.27 -13.80
CA THR A 44 -40.68 -27.34 -12.80
C THR A 44 -40.05 -27.04 -11.41
N SER A 45 -40.86 -27.32 -10.38
CA SER A 45 -40.51 -27.66 -8.98
C SER A 45 -39.58 -26.75 -8.14
N SER A 46 -40.23 -26.01 -7.24
CA SER A 46 -39.96 -26.03 -5.78
C SER A 46 -38.53 -25.79 -5.28
N SER A 47 -38.23 -24.55 -4.90
CA SER A 47 -37.94 -24.22 -3.49
C SER A 47 -37.81 -22.71 -3.35
N VAL A 48 -38.56 -22.15 -2.41
CA VAL A 48 -38.51 -20.75 -1.99
C VAL A 48 -37.11 -20.45 -1.45
N VAL A 49 -36.32 -19.67 -2.19
CA VAL A 49 -35.32 -18.79 -1.58
C VAL A 49 -35.45 -17.46 -2.31
N GLN A 50 -36.17 -16.53 -1.67
CA GLN A 50 -36.19 -15.13 -2.05
C GLN A 50 -34.72 -14.67 -2.14
N PRO A 51 -34.26 -14.06 -3.24
CA PRO A 51 -33.05 -13.28 -3.18
C PRO A 51 -33.40 -12.09 -2.30
N ALA A 52 -32.95 -12.17 -1.05
CA ALA A 52 -32.96 -11.05 -0.14
C ALA A 52 -32.39 -9.84 -0.90
N GLU A 53 -33.28 -8.88 -1.10
CA GLU A 53 -33.00 -7.51 -1.46
C GLU A 53 -31.80 -7.00 -0.65
N THR A 54 -30.62 -7.16 -1.25
CA THR A 54 -29.38 -6.49 -0.82
C THR A 54 -29.04 -5.42 -1.83
N GLY A 55 -30.07 -4.66 -2.23
CA GLY A 55 -29.93 -3.28 -2.65
C GLY A 55 -29.80 -2.36 -1.43
N HIS A 56 -28.87 -2.67 -0.53
CA HIS A 56 -28.55 -1.83 0.63
C HIS A 56 -27.16 -1.22 0.42
N VAL A 57 -27.03 -0.46 -0.67
CA VAL A 57 -25.97 0.54 -0.76
C VAL A 57 -26.57 1.82 -0.22
N ASN A 58 -26.32 2.09 1.06
CA ASN A 58 -26.56 3.41 1.63
C ASN A 58 -25.52 4.36 1.03
N ILE A 59 -25.80 4.87 -0.16
CA ILE A 59 -25.10 6.03 -0.73
C ILE A 59 -25.73 7.26 -0.05
N SER A 60 -25.42 7.46 1.23
CA SER A 60 -25.55 8.79 1.82
C SER A 60 -24.21 9.50 1.62
N ASP A 61 -24.24 10.73 1.13
CA ASP A 61 -23.09 11.63 0.91
C ASP A 61 -22.33 11.99 2.21
N GLU A 62 -22.61 11.31 3.32
CA GLU A 62 -22.11 11.60 4.67
C GLU A 62 -20.88 10.74 5.06
N TYR A 63 -20.25 10.05 4.10
CA TYR A 63 -19.10 9.15 4.33
C TYR A 63 -17.78 9.60 3.67
N MET A 64 -17.64 10.86 3.26
CA MET A 64 -16.39 11.35 2.65
C MET A 64 -15.30 11.79 3.64
N GLU A 65 -15.60 12.19 4.87
CA GLU A 65 -14.56 12.77 5.77
C GLU A 65 -13.51 11.75 6.26
N LEU A 66 -13.91 10.52 6.58
CA LEU A 66 -12.99 9.46 7.04
C LEU A 66 -12.10 8.90 5.91
N GLU A 67 -12.64 8.81 4.69
CA GLU A 67 -11.89 8.37 3.52
C GLU A 67 -10.93 9.46 3.03
N GLU A 68 -11.33 10.73 3.09
CA GLU A 68 -10.46 11.87 2.80
C GLU A 68 -9.29 11.94 3.78
N GLU A 69 -9.52 11.75 5.09
CA GLU A 69 -8.46 11.72 6.09
C GLU A 69 -7.45 10.59 5.83
N MET A 70 -7.94 9.38 5.58
CA MET A 70 -7.10 8.24 5.24
C MET A 70 -6.33 8.46 3.92
N ASN A 71 -6.94 9.13 2.95
CA ASN A 71 -6.30 9.45 1.67
C ASN A 71 -5.22 10.53 1.83
N ARG A 72 -5.41 11.55 2.69
CA ARG A 72 -4.36 12.54 2.99
C ARG A 72 -3.12 11.90 3.61
N ASP A 73 -3.32 11.03 4.61
CA ASP A 73 -2.21 10.33 5.27
C ASP A 73 -1.46 9.42 4.30
N ARG A 74 -2.21 8.73 3.44
CA ARG A 74 -1.64 7.91 2.35
C ARG A 74 -0.85 8.75 1.35
N GLN A 75 -1.38 9.91 0.96
CA GLN A 75 -0.74 10.84 0.03
C GLN A 75 0.57 11.38 0.63
N ALA A 76 0.55 11.79 1.89
CA ALA A 76 1.72 12.29 2.60
C ALA A 76 2.83 11.22 2.71
N LEU A 77 2.45 9.97 2.99
CA LEU A 77 3.41 8.86 2.99
C LEU A 77 4.06 8.67 1.62
N LEU A 78 3.26 8.65 0.55
CA LEU A 78 3.76 8.49 -0.81
C LEU A 78 4.74 9.62 -1.18
N GLU A 79 4.41 10.86 -0.80
CA GLU A 79 5.28 12.02 -1.04
C GLU A 79 6.63 11.89 -0.32
N GLU A 80 6.65 11.39 0.93
CA GLU A 80 7.89 11.17 1.68
C GLU A 80 8.80 10.14 0.98
N PHE A 81 8.21 9.05 0.46
CA PHE A 81 8.96 8.05 -0.31
C PHE A 81 9.52 8.63 -1.60
N GLU A 82 8.73 9.42 -2.33
CA GLU A 82 9.19 10.08 -3.55
C GLU A 82 10.31 11.08 -3.27
N ARG A 83 10.20 11.84 -2.19
CA ARG A 83 11.24 12.77 -1.75
C ARG A 83 12.55 12.06 -1.47
N ARG A 84 12.50 10.96 -0.71
CA ARG A 84 13.68 10.15 -0.40
C ARG A 84 14.26 9.45 -1.64
N LYS A 85 13.41 9.08 -2.59
CA LYS A 85 13.85 8.54 -3.89
C LYS A 85 14.56 9.61 -4.72
N ARG A 86 14.00 10.82 -4.80
CA ARG A 86 14.59 11.98 -5.47
C ARG A 86 15.95 12.33 -4.87
N ALA A 87 16.07 12.40 -3.54
CA ALA A 87 17.34 12.65 -2.86
C ALA A 87 18.45 11.70 -3.31
N ARG A 88 18.17 10.39 -3.36
CA ARG A 88 19.15 9.37 -3.80
C ARG A 88 19.53 9.50 -5.27
N GLN A 89 18.62 9.99 -6.09
CA GLN A 89 18.83 10.18 -7.53
C GLN A 89 19.65 11.44 -7.84
N ILE A 90 19.67 12.44 -6.95
CA ILE A 90 20.50 13.63 -7.14
C ILE A 90 21.98 13.25 -7.06
N ASN A 91 22.66 13.34 -8.20
CA ASN A 91 24.09 13.19 -8.29
C ASN A 91 24.75 14.43 -7.67
N VAL A 92 25.45 14.23 -6.56
CA VAL A 92 26.33 15.23 -5.94
C VAL A 92 27.79 14.85 -6.17
N SER A 93 28.67 15.84 -6.07
CA SER A 93 30.12 15.64 -6.15
C SER A 93 30.61 14.64 -5.09
N THR A 94 31.57 13.82 -5.47
CA THR A 94 32.21 12.85 -4.57
C THR A 94 33.27 13.51 -3.69
N ASP A 95 33.77 14.69 -4.08
CA ASP A 95 34.76 15.46 -3.32
C ASP A 95 34.14 16.09 -2.06
N ASP A 96 34.79 15.86 -0.92
CA ASP A 96 34.35 16.40 0.37
C ASP A 96 34.53 17.93 0.45
N GLY A 97 35.54 18.47 -0.25
CA GLY A 97 35.79 19.91 -0.28
C GLY A 97 34.63 20.68 -0.93
N GLU A 98 34.16 20.20 -2.08
CA GLU A 98 32.98 20.76 -2.76
C GLU A 98 31.70 20.59 -1.95
N VAL A 99 31.49 19.45 -1.31
CA VAL A 99 30.30 19.20 -0.46
C VAL A 99 30.24 20.20 0.69
N LYS A 100 31.38 20.45 1.36
CA LYS A 100 31.47 21.46 2.43
C LYS A 100 31.18 22.88 1.94
N LYS A 101 31.61 23.23 0.72
CA LYS A 101 31.33 24.53 0.11
C LYS A 101 29.84 24.69 -0.18
N ASN A 102 29.21 23.67 -0.77
CA ASN A 102 27.77 23.68 -1.04
C ASN A 102 26.95 23.82 0.25
N LEU A 103 27.29 23.05 1.29
CA LEU A 103 26.63 23.19 2.60
C LEU A 103 26.78 24.58 3.19
N ARG A 104 27.97 25.20 3.06
CA ARG A 104 28.21 26.58 3.49
C ARG A 104 27.40 27.59 2.68
N GLN A 105 27.27 27.41 1.37
CA GLN A 105 26.46 28.28 0.51
C GLN A 105 24.97 28.20 0.85
N LEU A 106 24.49 27.02 1.24
CA LEU A 106 23.13 26.80 1.72
C LEU A 106 22.90 27.32 3.16
N GLY A 107 23.95 27.83 3.83
CA GLY A 107 23.85 28.31 5.22
C GLY A 107 23.76 27.20 6.26
N GLU A 108 24.06 25.96 5.88
CA GLU A 108 23.92 24.78 6.72
C GLU A 108 25.22 24.45 7.46
N PRO A 109 25.15 23.79 8.63
CA PRO A 109 26.33 23.32 9.33
C PRO A 109 27.21 22.44 8.42
N ILE A 110 28.51 22.77 8.38
CA ILE A 110 29.46 22.10 7.48
C ILE A 110 29.64 20.64 7.90
N CYS A 111 29.80 20.38 9.20
CA CYS A 111 29.95 19.03 9.76
C CYS A 111 29.12 18.90 11.03
N LEU A 112 28.37 17.82 11.17
CA LEU A 112 27.72 17.43 12.42
C LEU A 112 28.65 16.52 13.25
N PHE A 113 28.37 16.36 14.55
CA PHE A 113 29.16 15.48 15.40
C PHE A 113 29.03 14.01 14.94
N GLY A 114 30.17 13.33 14.78
CA GLY A 114 30.20 11.95 14.30
C GLY A 114 29.89 11.77 12.80
N GLU A 115 29.72 12.86 12.05
CA GLU A 115 29.37 12.80 10.61
C GLU A 115 30.60 12.49 9.74
N GLY A 116 30.56 11.37 9.03
CA GLY A 116 31.58 11.03 8.03
C GLY A 116 31.40 11.77 6.69
N PRO A 117 32.36 11.68 5.76
CA PRO A 117 32.23 12.26 4.42
C PRO A 117 31.04 11.70 3.61
N ALA A 118 30.70 10.43 3.82
CA ALA A 118 29.55 9.80 3.17
C ALA A 118 28.21 10.34 3.70
N ASP A 119 28.09 10.48 5.01
CA ASP A 119 26.89 10.99 5.67
C ASP A 119 26.66 12.45 5.29
N ARG A 120 27.73 13.24 5.23
CA ARG A 120 27.67 14.64 4.77
C ARG A 120 27.15 14.78 3.35
N ARG A 121 27.61 13.91 2.43
CA ARG A 121 27.07 13.85 1.06
C ARG A 121 25.60 13.43 1.05
N SER A 122 25.21 12.47 1.89
CA SER A 122 23.81 12.06 1.99
C SER A 122 22.93 13.21 2.46
N ARG A 123 23.37 13.93 3.50
CA ARG A 123 22.67 15.12 3.99
C ARG A 123 22.57 16.19 2.91
N LEU A 124 23.65 16.48 2.18
CA LEU A 124 23.57 17.44 1.07
C LEU A 124 22.52 17.02 0.04
N ARG A 125 22.42 15.73 -0.30
CA ARG A 125 21.35 15.22 -1.19
C ARG A 125 19.96 15.42 -0.61
N ASP A 126 19.78 15.15 0.68
CA ASP A 126 18.51 15.35 1.37
C ASP A 126 18.12 16.83 1.40
N MET A 127 19.10 17.74 1.50
CA MET A 127 18.89 19.19 1.45
C MET A 127 18.46 19.67 0.06
N LEU A 128 19.05 19.12 -1.01
CA LEU A 128 18.69 19.46 -2.39
C LEU A 128 17.36 18.85 -2.85
N ALA A 129 16.89 17.81 -2.16
CA ALA A 129 15.60 17.16 -2.41
C ALA A 129 14.48 17.63 -1.47
N LYS A 130 14.74 18.58 -0.57
CA LYS A 130 13.67 19.27 0.17
C LYS A 130 12.85 20.11 -0.77
#